data_AF-A0A4R2BYL6-F1
#
_entry.id   AF-A0A4R2BYL6-F1
#
_cell.length_a   1.000
_cell.length_b   1.000
_cell.length_c   1.000
_cell.angle_alpha   90.00
_cell.angle_beta   90.00
_cell.angle_gamma   90.00
#
_symmetry.space_group_name_H-M   'P 1'
#
loop_
_entity.id
_entity.type
_entity.pdbx_description
1 polymer ?
#
loop_
_entity_poly.entity_id
_entity_poly.type
_entity_poly.pdbx_seq_one_letter_code
_entity_poly.pdbx_strand_id
1 'polypeptide(L)' 'MSRSGLYLIIALLAVVAIGLGIYVYREESQPSVEIKIGEQGISVEEN' A
#
# COMPACT_ATOMS: atom_id res chain seq x y z
N MET A 1 -11.50 8.99 -30.53
CA MET A 1 -10.30 9.39 -29.75
C MET A 1 -9.09 9.19 -30.64
N SER A 2 -8.23 10.21 -30.80
CA SER A 2 -6.98 10.03 -31.54
C SER A 2 -6.08 9.04 -30.79
N ARG A 3 -5.25 8.27 -31.51
CA ARG A 3 -4.32 7.29 -30.90
C ARG A 3 -3.47 7.93 -29.79
N SER A 4 -3.06 9.18 -30.00
CA SER A 4 -2.31 9.99 -29.03
C SER A 4 -3.07 10.23 -27.71
N GLY A 5 -4.38 10.47 -27.76
CA GLY A 5 -5.21 10.64 -26.56
C GLY A 5 -5.35 9.35 -25.75
N LEU A 6 -5.44 8.20 -26.44
CA LEU A 6 -5.48 6.90 -25.78
C LEU A 6 -4.18 6.61 -25.02
N TYR A 7 -3.01 6.88 -25.63
CA TYR A 7 -1.72 6.68 -24.96
C TYR A 7 -1.54 7.57 -23.73
N LEU A 8 -2.03 8.81 -23.75
CA LEU A 8 -2.02 9.68 -22.57
C LEU A 8 -2.83 9.09 -21.41
N ILE A 9 -4.03 8.58 -21.70
CA ILE A 9 -4.88 7.95 -20.68
C ILE A 9 -4.20 6.70 -20.12
N ILE A 10 -3.62 5.85 -20.98
CA ILE A 10 -2.91 4.64 -20.54
C ILE A 10 -1.70 5.00 -19.66
N ALA A 11 -0.91 5.99 -20.06
CA ALA A 11 0.24 6.44 -19.27
C ALA A 11 -0.19 6.96 -17.88
N LEU A 12 -1.26 7.76 -17.83
CA LEU A 12 -1.83 8.25 -16.58
C LEU A 12 -2.28 7.09 -15.67
N LEU A 13 -3.02 6.14 -16.23
CA LEU A 13 -3.50 4.97 -15.49
C LEU A 13 -2.35 4.10 -14.98
N ALA A 14 -1.30 3.91 -15.78
CA ALA A 14 -0.11 3.16 -15.37
C ALA A 14 0.59 3.82 -14.18
N VAL A 15 0.76 5.14 -14.19
CA VAL A 15 1.36 5.89 -13.07
C VAL A 15 0.51 5.74 -11.81
N VAL A 16 -0.82 5.86 -11.91
CA VAL A 16 -1.73 5.68 -10.78
C VAL A 16 -1.62 4.26 -10.21
N ALA A 17 -1.62 3.24 -11.07
CA ALA A 17 -1.51 1.85 -10.64
C ALA A 17 -0.18 1.56 -9.91
N ILE A 18 0.94 2.09 -10.42
CA ILE A 18 2.25 1.95 -9.77
C ILE A 18 2.25 2.67 -8.41
N GLY A 19 1.75 3.89 -8.35
CA GLY A 19 1.66 4.65 -7.10
C GLY A 19 0.83 3.95 -6.02
N LEU A 20 -0.33 3.42 -6.40
CA LEU A 20 -1.18 2.63 -5.49
C LEU A 20 -0.51 1.32 -5.08
N GLY A 21 0.15 0.62 -6.00
CA GLY A 21 0.90 -0.60 -5.68
C GLY A 21 1.99 -0.36 -4.64
N ILE A 22 2.74 0.74 -4.76
CA ILE A 22 3.74 1.14 -3.76
C ILE A 22 3.09 1.50 -2.43
N TYR A 23 1.98 2.25 -2.46
CA TYR A 23 1.25 2.63 -1.25
C TYR A 23 0.78 1.40 -0.47
N VAL A 24 0.13 0.45 -1.15
CA VAL A 24 -0.36 -0.79 -0.54
C VAL A 24 0.79 -1.65 -0.02
N TYR A 25 1.88 -1.79 -0.78
CA TYR A 25 3.06 -2.55 -0.34
C TYR A 25 3.71 -1.97 0.91
N ARG A 26 3.72 -0.64 1.04
CA ARG A 26 4.23 0.07 2.21
C ARG A 26 3.33 -0.13 3.43
N GLU A 27 2.01 -0.12 3.25
CA GLU A 27 1.04 -0.30 4.33
C GLU A 27 1.16 -1.70 4.95
N GLU A 28 1.31 -2.74 4.14
CA GLU A 28 1.55 -4.13 4.61
C GLU A 28 2.85 -4.27 5.43
N SER A 29 3.83 -3.38 5.21
CA SER A 29 5.11 -3.39 5.93
C SER A 29 5.10 -2.58 7.23
N GLN A 30 4.00 -1.89 7.53
CA GLN A 30 3.79 -1.24 8.83
C GLN A 30 2.96 -2.20 9.69
N PRO A 31 3.58 -2.99 10.59
CA PRO A 31 2.81 -3.79 11.53
C PRO A 31 2.01 -2.83 12.42
N SER A 32 0.73 -2.64 12.10
CA SER A 32 -0.20 -1.86 12.92
C SER A 32 -0.43 -2.47 14.31
N VAL A 33 0.13 -3.66 14.56
CA VAL A 33 0.18 -4.31 15.86
C VAL A 33 1.59 -4.84 16.08
N GLU A 34 2.35 -4.19 16.97
CA GLU A 34 3.62 -4.69 17.46
C GLU A 34 3.32 -5.85 18.44
N ILE A 35 3.04 -7.06 17.93
CA ILE A 35 2.79 -8.23 18.78
C ILE A 35 4.12 -8.62 19.46
N LYS A 36 4.39 -8.02 20.62
CA LYS A 36 5.49 -8.45 21.48
C LYS A 36 5.08 -9.73 22.19
N ILE A 37 5.46 -10.87 21.61
CA ILE A 37 5.35 -12.19 22.26
C ILE A 37 6.43 -12.24 23.35
N GLY A 38 6.12 -11.66 24.51
CA GLY A 38 6.90 -11.83 25.74
C GLY A 38 6.50 -13.11 26.46
N GLU A 39 7.37 -13.61 27.35
CA GLU A 39 7.19 -14.85 28.13
C GLU A 39 5.95 -14.89 29.03
N GLN A 40 5.17 -13.80 29.11
CA GLN A 40 4.02 -13.62 29.99
C GLN A 40 2.65 -13.57 29.29
N GLY A 41 2.59 -13.73 27.96
CA GLY A 41 1.33 -13.69 27.19
C GLY A 41 1.07 -12.38 26.45
N ILE A 42 0.13 -12.42 25.49
CA ILE A 42 -0.12 -11.37 24.49
C ILE A 42 -0.70 -10.11 25.17
N SER A 43 0.04 -9.00 25.14
CA SER A 43 -0.44 -7.67 25.53
C SER A 43 -0.73 -6.84 24.28
N VAL A 44 -2.01 -6.55 24.02
CA VAL A 44 -2.46 -5.61 22.98
C VAL A 44 -2.69 -4.26 23.66
N GLU A 45 -1.87 -3.27 23.34
CA GLU A 45 -2.05 -1.89 23.82
C GLU A 45 -2.49 -1.02 22.64
N GLU A 46 -3.71 -0.50 22.72
CA GLU A 46 -4.37 0.36 21.74
C GLU A 46 -4.26 1.82 22.23
N ASN A 47 -3.84 2.75 21.37
CA ASN A 47 -3.88 4.20 21.64
C ASN A 47 -5.10 4.83 20.97
#